data_AF-A0A5S6QEC7-F1
#
_entry.id   AF-A0A5S6QEC7-F1
#
_cell.length_a   1.000
_cell.length_b   1.000
_cell.length_c   1.000
_cell.angle_alpha   90.00
_cell.angle_beta   90.00
_cell.angle_gamma   90.00
#
_symmetry.space_group_name_H-M   'P 1'
#
loop_
_entity.id
_entity.type
_entity.pdbx_description
1 polymer ?
#
loop_
_entity_poly.entity_id
_entity_poly.type
_entity_poly.pdbx_seq_one_letter_code
_entity_poly.pdbx_strand_id
1 'polypeptide(L)'
;MESIKAELEEYRRRRAAAQSTQEKPSPIAVAEQKREEPVHPTEEAVKDTDCSGVAKPTLVDRIQKFLLFALLWLLLLSVAVYAEFGCVYALTSAFGILWFNTSRKKRNETGRQLSAYSVFNPNCQRLPGQITAEHFEDMYRKGGLGL
;
A
#
# COMPACT_ATOMS: atom_id res chain seq x y z
N MET A 1 44.87 19.84 -13.70
CA MET A 1 43.45 20.26 -13.74
C MET A 1 42.75 19.75 -15.01
N GLU A 2 43.40 19.83 -16.19
CA GLU A 2 42.79 19.36 -17.45
C GLU A 2 42.69 17.84 -17.56
N SER A 3 43.69 17.11 -17.07
CA SER A 3 43.69 15.64 -17.05
C SER A 3 42.51 15.03 -16.28
N ILE A 4 42.15 15.63 -15.15
CA ILE A 4 41.01 15.20 -14.31
C ILE A 4 39.69 15.39 -15.07
N LYS A 5 39.56 16.47 -15.84
CA LYS A 5 38.35 16.74 -16.66
C LYS A 5 38.23 15.70 -17.78
N ALA A 6 39.33 15.36 -18.44
CA ALA A 6 39.37 14.34 -19.48
C ALA A 6 38.99 12.95 -18.93
N GLU A 7 39.51 12.58 -17.76
CA GLU A 7 39.17 11.33 -17.08
C GLU A 7 37.68 11.28 -16.68
N LEU A 8 37.13 12.40 -16.19
CA LEU A 8 35.71 12.53 -15.88
C LEU A 8 34.81 12.41 -17.11
N GLU A 9 35.24 12.96 -18.24
CA GLU A 9 34.52 12.85 -19.51
C GLU A 9 34.54 11.42 -20.04
N GLU A 10 35.68 10.74 -19.94
CA GLU A 10 35.81 9.34 -20.33
C GLU A 10 34.93 8.44 -19.46
N TYR A 11 34.92 8.67 -18.15
CA TYR A 11 34.05 7.98 -17.21
C TYR A 11 32.56 8.22 -17.53
N ARG A 12 32.16 9.46 -17.84
CA ARG A 12 30.78 9.80 -18.24
C ARG A 12 30.37 9.07 -19.52
N ARG A 13 31.26 8.98 -20.52
CA ARG A 13 31.01 8.24 -21.77
C ARG A 13 30.83 6.75 -21.52
N ARG A 14 31.70 6.13 -20.72
CA ARG A 14 31.60 4.71 -20.34
C ARG A 14 30.30 4.41 -19.59
N ARG A 15 29.88 5.30 -18.69
CA ARG A 15 28.64 5.14 -17.91
C ARG A 15 27.38 5.29 -18.77
N ALA A 16 27.37 6.23 -19.71
CA ALA A 16 26.26 6.41 -20.66
C ALA A 16 26.08 5.19 -21.58
N ALA A 17 27.19 4.61 -22.08
CA ALA A 17 27.16 3.40 -22.89
C ALA A 17 26.72 2.14 -22.09
N ALA A 18 27.10 2.05 -20.81
CA ALA A 18 26.64 0.97 -19.94
C ALA A 18 25.14 1.08 -19.62
N GLN A 19 24.61 2.30 -19.48
CA GLN A 19 23.17 2.53 -19.29
C GLN A 19 22.35 2.20 -20.54
N SER A 20 22.85 2.52 -21.75
CA SER A 20 22.13 2.19 -22.99
C SER A 20 22.08 0.69 -23.31
N THR A 21 23.01 -0.10 -22.76
CA THR A 21 23.03 -1.56 -22.98
C THR A 21 22.02 -2.30 -22.08
N GLN A 22 21.54 -1.66 -21.01
CA GLN A 22 20.62 -2.27 -20.05
C GLN A 22 19.13 -1.98 -20.34
N GLU A 23 18.82 -1.20 -21.38
CA GLU A 23 17.44 -0.92 -21.79
C GLU A 23 17.02 -1.82 -22.96
N LYS A 24 16.61 -3.06 -22.64
CA LYS A 24 15.81 -3.88 -23.55
C LYS A 24 14.56 -4.38 -22.81
N PRO A 25 13.43 -3.66 -22.90
CA PRO A 25 12.16 -4.15 -22.36
C PRO A 25 11.52 -5.13 -23.35
N SER A 26 11.17 -6.32 -22.83
CA SER A 26 10.32 -7.31 -23.48
C SER A 26 8.89 -6.78 -23.67
N PRO A 27 8.26 -6.93 -24.85
CA PRO A 27 6.88 -6.52 -25.06
C PRO A 27 5.90 -7.56 -24.49
N ILE A 28 5.17 -7.20 -23.44
CA ILE A 28 3.94 -7.90 -23.05
C ILE A 28 2.79 -7.14 -23.70
N ALA A 29 2.19 -7.79 -24.70
CA ALA A 29 1.10 -7.27 -25.52
C ALA A 29 -0.17 -7.05 -24.70
N VAL A 30 -0.72 -5.85 -24.83
CA VAL A 30 -2.10 -5.50 -24.50
C VAL A 30 -2.98 -6.02 -25.64
N ALA A 31 -3.91 -6.93 -25.36
CA ALA A 31 -4.94 -7.36 -26.29
C ALA A 31 -6.29 -6.85 -25.79
N GLU A 32 -6.72 -5.72 -26.37
CA GLU A 32 -8.05 -5.14 -26.23
C GLU A 32 -8.78 -5.38 -27.56
N GLN A 33 -9.84 -6.18 -27.55
CA GLN A 33 -10.60 -6.53 -28.75
C GLN A 33 -12.06 -6.05 -28.60
N LYS A 34 -12.32 -4.90 -29.22
CA LYS A 34 -13.65 -4.32 -29.51
C LYS A 34 -14.18 -4.92 -30.81
N ARG A 35 -15.42 -5.42 -30.84
CA ARG A 35 -16.18 -5.70 -32.08
C ARG A 35 -17.66 -5.44 -31.84
N GLU A 36 -18.28 -4.79 -32.82
CA GLU A 36 -19.60 -4.13 -32.80
C GLU A 36 -20.79 -5.06 -33.15
N GLU A 37 -21.97 -4.53 -32.79
CA GLU A 37 -23.42 -4.87 -32.90
C GLU A 37 -23.96 -5.43 -34.25
N PRO A 38 -25.26 -5.87 -34.45
CA PRO A 38 -26.47 -5.01 -34.36
C PRO A 38 -27.93 -5.61 -34.17
N VAL A 39 -28.92 -4.68 -34.06
CA VAL A 39 -30.38 -4.69 -34.47
C VAL A 39 -31.47 -5.06 -33.41
N HIS A 40 -32.19 -4.11 -32.73
CA HIS A 40 -33.43 -3.29 -33.04
C HIS A 40 -34.80 -4.05 -32.88
N PRO A 41 -35.98 -3.43 -32.57
CA PRO A 41 -36.37 -2.30 -31.67
C PRO A 41 -37.71 -2.45 -30.86
N THR A 42 -38.01 -1.42 -30.02
CA THR A 42 -39.35 -0.90 -29.58
C THR A 42 -40.22 -1.83 -28.70
N GLU A 43 -40.94 -1.42 -27.65
CA GLU A 43 -41.70 -0.19 -27.39
C GLU A 43 -42.14 -0.16 -25.89
N GLU A 44 -42.31 1.05 -25.38
CA GLU A 44 -43.28 1.46 -24.35
C GLU A 44 -43.09 1.20 -22.84
N ALA A 45 -43.48 2.27 -22.16
CA ALA A 45 -43.44 2.51 -20.74
C ALA A 45 -44.56 1.76 -20.02
N VAL A 46 -44.25 1.12 -18.90
CA VAL A 46 -45.20 0.94 -17.80
C VAL A 46 -44.51 1.28 -16.48
N LYS A 47 -45.22 2.09 -15.72
CA LYS A 47 -44.84 2.81 -14.53
C LYS A 47 -45.36 2.03 -13.34
N ASP A 48 -44.52 1.25 -12.68
CA ASP A 48 -44.87 0.64 -11.40
C ASP A 48 -44.02 1.22 -10.27
N THR A 49 -44.65 2.15 -9.59
CA THR A 49 -44.39 2.57 -8.22
C THR A 49 -44.38 1.35 -7.30
N ASP A 50 -43.25 1.03 -6.68
CA ASP A 50 -43.25 0.44 -5.33
C ASP A 50 -41.98 0.79 -4.55
N CYS A 51 -42.15 0.80 -3.23
CA CYS A 51 -41.45 1.55 -2.23
C CYS A 51 -40.18 0.85 -1.74
N SER A 52 -39.07 1.57 -1.73
CA SER A 52 -38.19 1.73 -0.55
C SER A 52 -36.92 2.43 -1.00
N GLY A 53 -36.91 3.75 -0.87
CA GLY A 53 -35.66 4.48 -0.85
C GLY A 53 -34.87 4.01 0.37
N VAL A 54 -33.98 3.04 0.18
CA VAL A 54 -32.98 2.70 1.19
C VAL A 54 -32.11 3.95 1.35
N ALA A 55 -32.49 4.78 2.32
CA ALA A 55 -31.83 6.03 2.62
C ALA A 55 -30.34 5.74 2.83
N LYS A 56 -29.49 6.37 2.02
CA LYS A 56 -28.04 6.25 2.15
C LYS A 56 -27.71 6.60 3.61
N PRO A 57 -27.03 5.72 4.36
CA PRO A 57 -26.81 5.97 5.78
C PRO A 57 -26.08 7.29 5.94
N THR A 58 -26.71 8.21 6.66
CA THR A 58 -26.20 9.56 6.81
C THR A 58 -24.94 9.52 7.67
N LEU A 59 -24.08 10.53 7.54
CA LEU A 59 -22.90 10.69 8.39
C LEU A 59 -23.32 10.74 9.87
N VAL A 60 -24.47 11.37 10.14
CA VAL A 60 -25.10 11.43 11.46
C VAL A 60 -25.38 10.04 12.02
N ASP A 61 -25.95 9.11 11.23
CA ASP A 61 -26.20 7.73 11.69
C ASP A 61 -24.91 7.00 12.08
N ARG A 62 -23.81 7.25 11.36
CA ARG A 62 -22.51 6.64 11.66
C ARG A 62 -21.92 7.20 12.96
N ILE A 63 -21.99 8.52 13.13
CA ILE A 63 -21.53 9.18 14.36
C ILE A 63 -22.36 8.70 15.55
N GLN A 64 -23.69 8.65 15.41
CA GLN A 64 -24.59 8.20 16.47
C GLN A 64 -24.25 6.76 16.90
N LYS A 65 -24.06 5.85 15.95
CA LYS A 65 -23.64 4.46 16.27
C LYS A 65 -22.30 4.44 16.98
N PHE A 66 -21.30 5.16 16.48
CA PHE A 66 -19.98 5.23 17.12
C PHE A 66 -20.05 5.78 18.55
N LEU A 67 -20.80 6.87 18.75
CA LEU A 67 -21.02 7.47 20.07
C LEU A 67 -21.69 6.48 21.03
N LEU A 68 -22.72 5.75 20.57
CA LEU A 68 -23.39 4.74 21.41
C LEU A 68 -22.41 3.67 21.87
N PHE A 69 -21.60 3.13 20.96
CA PHE A 69 -20.55 2.15 21.31
C PHE A 69 -19.48 2.74 22.23
N ALA A 70 -19.06 3.98 22.00
CA ALA A 70 -18.06 4.66 22.84
C ALA A 70 -18.60 4.92 24.26
N LEU A 71 -19.85 5.35 24.40
CA LEU A 71 -20.51 5.55 25.69
C LEU A 71 -20.69 4.22 26.43
N LEU A 72 -21.10 3.16 25.72
CA LEU A 72 -21.18 1.82 26.30
C LEU A 72 -19.80 1.35 26.80
N TRP A 73 -18.76 1.55 26.01
CA TRP A 73 -17.39 1.22 26.41
C TRP A 73 -16.92 2.01 27.65
N LEU A 74 -17.26 3.30 27.74
CA LEU A 74 -16.97 4.14 28.92
C LEU A 74 -17.76 3.70 30.15
N LEU A 75 -18.99 3.24 29.98
CA LEU A 75 -19.80 2.68 31.07
C LEU A 75 -19.13 1.42 31.63
N LEU A 76 -18.69 0.51 30.76
CA LEU A 76 -17.93 -0.68 31.16
C LEU A 76 -16.61 -0.31 31.86
N LEU A 77 -15.91 0.70 31.37
CA LEU A 77 -14.72 1.23 32.02
C LEU A 77 -15.04 1.75 33.43
N SER A 78 -16.13 2.50 33.61
CA SER A 78 -16.57 3.01 34.91
C SER A 78 -16.86 1.88 35.90
N VAL A 79 -17.57 0.83 35.45
CA VAL A 79 -17.81 -0.37 36.25
C VAL A 79 -16.51 -1.09 36.61
N ALA A 80 -15.55 -1.18 35.68
CA ALA A 80 -14.25 -1.78 35.94
C ALA A 80 -13.40 -0.98 36.94
N VAL A 81 -13.47 0.36 36.92
CA VAL A 81 -12.83 1.23 37.92
C VAL A 81 -13.45 1.00 39.29
N TYR A 82 -14.78 0.87 39.38
CA TYR A 82 -15.46 0.53 40.62
C TYR A 82 -15.04 -0.83 41.17
N ALA A 83 -14.78 -1.80 40.29
CA ALA A 83 -14.27 -3.12 40.65
C ALA A 83 -12.74 -3.14 40.92
N GLU A 84 -12.05 -1.99 40.94
CA GLU A 84 -10.58 -1.85 41.07
C GLU A 84 -9.75 -2.48 39.92
N PHE A 85 -10.40 -3.06 38.91
CA PHE A 85 -9.77 -3.66 37.72
C PHE A 85 -9.72 -2.73 36.50
N GLY A 86 -9.95 -1.43 36.68
CA GLY A 86 -10.01 -0.45 35.59
C GLY A 86 -8.75 -0.42 34.71
N CYS A 87 -7.56 -0.60 35.32
CA CYS A 87 -6.29 -0.61 34.61
C CYS A 87 -6.18 -1.79 33.63
N VAL A 88 -6.61 -2.99 34.04
CA VAL A 88 -6.57 -4.20 33.21
C VAL A 88 -7.51 -4.07 32.01
N TYR A 89 -8.72 -3.53 32.23
CA TYR A 89 -9.67 -3.25 31.17
C TYR A 89 -9.14 -2.21 30.17
N ALA A 90 -8.56 -1.11 30.67
CA ALA A 90 -7.98 -0.07 29.83
C ALA A 90 -6.81 -0.59 28.97
N LEU A 91 -5.90 -1.39 29.56
CA LEU A 91 -4.79 -2.00 28.83
C LEU A 91 -5.28 -2.95 27.75
N THR A 92 -6.16 -3.89 28.09
CA THR A 92 -6.71 -4.87 27.14
C THR A 92 -7.43 -4.18 25.98
N SER A 93 -8.21 -3.14 26.30
CA SER A 93 -8.88 -2.33 25.27
C SER A 93 -7.89 -1.55 24.42
N ALA A 94 -6.84 -0.97 25.01
CA ALA A 94 -5.81 -0.25 24.26
C ALA A 94 -5.05 -1.18 23.31
N PHE A 95 -4.71 -2.39 23.75
CA PHE A 95 -4.13 -3.42 22.88
C PHE A 95 -5.09 -3.82 21.75
N GLY A 96 -6.38 -4.01 22.04
CA GLY A 96 -7.39 -4.29 21.02
C GLY A 96 -7.49 -3.17 19.99
N ILE A 97 -7.60 -1.92 20.45
CA ILE A 97 -7.65 -0.74 19.58
C ILE A 97 -6.36 -0.63 18.75
N LEU A 98 -5.19 -0.79 19.36
CA LEU A 98 -3.91 -0.76 18.68
C LEU A 98 -3.81 -1.85 17.61
N TRP A 99 -4.26 -3.06 17.93
CA TRP A 99 -4.31 -4.17 17.00
C TRP A 99 -5.26 -3.87 15.83
N PHE A 100 -6.49 -3.44 16.09
CA PHE A 100 -7.44 -3.13 15.02
C PHE A 100 -7.04 -1.91 14.17
N ASN A 101 -6.34 -0.93 14.74
CA ASN A 101 -5.82 0.21 13.99
C ASN A 101 -4.59 -0.16 13.15
N THR A 102 -3.66 -0.93 13.72
CA THR A 102 -2.41 -1.33 13.04
C THR A 102 -2.65 -2.46 12.04
N SER A 103 -3.51 -3.43 12.37
CA SER A 103 -3.82 -4.59 11.52
C SER A 103 -4.68 -4.22 10.31
N ARG A 104 -5.43 -3.12 10.36
CA ARG A 104 -6.18 -2.57 9.21
C ARG A 104 -5.36 -1.60 8.37
N LYS A 105 -4.03 -1.56 8.52
CA LYS A 105 -3.16 -1.01 7.49
C LYS A 105 -3.39 -1.88 6.25
N LYS A 106 -4.33 -1.45 5.40
CA LYS A 106 -4.55 -1.98 4.05
C LYS A 106 -3.16 -2.20 3.51
N ARG A 107 -2.76 -3.46 3.35
CA ARG A 107 -1.76 -3.81 2.34
C ARG A 107 -2.41 -3.26 1.08
N ASN A 108 -2.00 -2.05 0.71
CA ASN A 108 -2.58 -1.34 -0.42
C ASN A 108 -2.71 -2.38 -1.54
N GLU A 109 -3.87 -2.51 -2.15
CA GLU A 109 -4.15 -3.55 -3.17
C GLU A 109 -3.11 -3.53 -4.31
N THR A 110 -2.32 -2.47 -4.39
CA THR A 110 -1.18 -2.26 -5.29
C THR A 110 0.20 -2.68 -4.74
N GLY A 111 0.30 -3.31 -3.57
CA GLY A 111 1.56 -3.74 -2.95
C GLY A 111 2.50 -2.61 -2.48
N ARG A 112 2.15 -1.34 -2.73
CA ARG A 112 3.01 -0.19 -2.46
C ARG A 112 2.87 0.26 -1.01
N GLN A 113 3.82 -0.10 -0.16
CA GLN A 113 3.90 0.47 1.18
C GLN A 113 4.31 1.95 1.04
N LEU A 114 3.45 2.89 1.47
CA LEU A 114 3.86 4.30 1.59
C LEU A 114 4.91 4.39 2.70
N SER A 115 6.17 4.25 2.34
CA SER A 115 7.32 4.65 3.15
C SER A 115 7.76 6.03 2.68
N ALA A 116 8.43 6.81 3.52
CA ALA A 116 8.96 8.12 3.13
C ALA A 116 9.86 8.06 1.88
N TYR A 117 10.52 6.93 1.67
CA TYR A 117 11.34 6.65 0.50
C TYR A 117 10.53 6.37 -0.77
N SER A 118 9.21 6.20 -0.73
CA SER A 118 8.40 6.10 -1.95
C SER A 118 8.38 7.39 -2.77
N VAL A 119 8.70 8.53 -2.15
CA VAL A 119 8.90 9.82 -2.83
C VAL A 119 10.20 9.80 -3.65
N PHE A 120 11.23 9.09 -3.16
CA PHE A 120 12.56 9.06 -3.77
C PHE A 120 12.83 7.81 -4.61
N ASN A 121 12.10 6.73 -4.35
CA ASN A 121 12.23 5.45 -5.02
C ASN A 121 10.84 4.92 -5.40
N PRO A 122 10.19 5.55 -6.39
CA PRO A 122 8.84 5.20 -6.77
C PRO A 122 8.70 3.80 -7.39
N ASN A 123 9.80 3.19 -7.81
CA ASN A 123 9.81 1.84 -8.39
C ASN A 123 10.27 0.77 -7.39
N CYS A 124 10.48 1.13 -6.12
CA CYS A 124 11.01 0.24 -5.08
C CYS A 124 12.26 -0.56 -5.53
N GLN A 125 13.16 0.08 -6.29
CA GLN A 125 14.40 -0.53 -6.74
C GLN A 125 15.40 -0.66 -5.58
N ARG A 126 16.26 -1.68 -5.58
CA ARG A 126 17.29 -1.83 -4.56
C ARG A 126 18.24 -0.62 -4.61
N LEU A 127 18.56 -0.07 -3.44
CA LEU A 127 19.50 1.05 -3.39
C LEU A 127 20.93 0.52 -3.62
N PRO A 128 21.74 1.23 -4.42
CA PRO A 128 23.14 0.89 -4.58
C PRO A 128 23.85 1.01 -3.23
N GLY A 129 24.59 -0.04 -2.84
CA GLY A 129 25.31 -0.12 -1.56
C GLY A 129 24.56 -0.83 -0.43
N GLN A 130 23.30 -1.25 -0.62
CA GLN A 130 22.66 -2.22 0.28
C GLN A 130 23.22 -3.61 0.00
N ILE A 131 23.67 -4.30 1.05
CA ILE A 131 24.18 -5.67 0.93
C ILE A 131 22.98 -6.59 0.65
N THR A 132 22.94 -7.16 -0.55
CA THR A 132 21.84 -8.03 -0.99
C THR A 132 22.03 -9.46 -0.48
N ALA A 133 20.92 -10.20 -0.33
CA ALA A 133 20.98 -11.62 0.03
C ALA A 133 21.86 -12.42 -0.94
N GLU A 134 21.78 -12.14 -2.24
CA GLU A 134 22.65 -12.72 -3.28
C GLU A 134 24.13 -12.45 -2.99
N HIS A 135 24.49 -11.26 -2.50
CA HIS A 135 25.86 -10.95 -2.10
C HIS A 135 26.31 -11.76 -0.87
N PHE A 136 25.41 -11.98 0.09
CA PHE A 136 25.68 -12.87 1.22
C PHE A 136 25.87 -14.32 0.75
N GLU A 137 25.00 -14.82 -0.13
CA GLU A 137 25.11 -16.16 -0.71
C GLU A 137 26.43 -16.33 -1.46
N ASP A 138 26.84 -15.34 -2.23
CA ASP A 138 28.11 -15.36 -2.97
C ASP A 138 29.32 -15.27 -2.04
N MET A 139 29.24 -14.52 -0.94
CA MET A 139 30.26 -14.51 0.11
C MET A 139 30.36 -15.88 0.81
N TYR A 140 29.23 -16.49 1.19
CA TYR A 140 29.21 -17.82 1.79
C TYR A 140 29.75 -18.88 0.81
N ARG A 141 29.40 -18.79 -0.47
CA ARG A 141 29.85 -19.71 -1.51
C ARG A 141 31.35 -19.59 -1.81
N LYS A 142 31.89 -18.37 -1.73
CA LYS A 142 33.33 -18.09 -1.92
C LYS A 142 34.16 -18.26 -0.64
N GLY A 143 33.56 -18.76 0.44
CA GLY A 143 34.28 -19.12 1.66
C GLY A 143 34.52 -17.96 2.63
N GLY A 144 33.78 -16.84 2.51
CA GLY A 144 33.73 -15.75 3.49
C GLY A 144 35.04 -14.99 3.70
N LEU A 145 35.12 -13.75 3.19
CA LEU A 145 36.26 -12.82 3.36
C LEU A 145 37.61 -13.52 3.24
N GLY A 146 38.12 -13.61 2.00
CA GLY A 146 39.52 -13.95 1.73
C GLY A 146 40.45 -12.95 2.39
N LEU A 147 40.76 -13.21 3.66
CA LEU A 147 41.89 -12.71 4.42
C LEU A 147 42.97 -13.81 4.41
#